data_AF-A0A699UNN9-F1
#
_entry.id   AF-A0A699UNN9-F1
#
_cell.length_a   1.000
_cell.length_b   1.000
_cell.length_c   1.000
_cell.angle_alpha   90.00
_cell.angle_beta   90.00
_cell.angle_gamma   90.00
#
_symmetry.space_group_name_H-M   'P 1'
#
loop_
_entity.id
_entity.type
_entity.pdbx_description
1 polymer ?
#
loop_
_entity_poly.entity_id
_entity_poly.type
_entity_poly.pdbx_seq_one_letter_code
_entity_poly.pdbx_strand_id
1 'polypeptide(L)'
;ARLEQPGWNTAEFDDAKWQPVMPRAAPSARIVAQAMQPIRNVEAIQTKAVAKLNDTTYVFDLGRNISGVIRGGDQQPAADPRRRQPHGLLHAQRRGAGGAGKIG
;
A
#
# COMPACT_ATOMS: atom_id res chain seq x y z
N ALA A 1 -13.63 -3.32 2.47
CA ALA A 1 -14.33 -4.43 3.14
C ALA A 1 -15.78 -4.70 2.72
N ARG A 2 -16.62 -3.74 2.27
CA ARG A 2 -18.05 -4.03 2.01
C ARG A 2 -18.35 -5.13 0.97
N LEU A 3 -17.40 -5.47 0.10
CA LEU A 3 -17.52 -6.50 -0.93
C LEU A 3 -16.67 -7.75 -0.66
N GLU A 4 -16.08 -7.86 0.54
CA GLU A 4 -15.35 -9.07 0.93
C GLU A 4 -16.34 -10.23 1.07
N GLN A 5 -15.98 -11.39 0.52
CA GLN A 5 -16.69 -12.65 0.68
C GLN A 5 -15.84 -13.53 1.61
N PRO A 6 -16.10 -13.57 2.92
CA PRO A 6 -15.30 -14.35 3.86
C PRO A 6 -15.31 -15.82 3.51
N GLY A 7 -14.14 -16.48 3.63
CA GLY A 7 -14.02 -17.91 3.38
C GLY A 7 -14.04 -18.34 1.91
N TRP A 8 -14.04 -17.43 0.94
CA TRP A 8 -14.07 -17.75 -0.50
C TRP A 8 -12.97 -18.72 -0.96
N ASN A 9 -11.87 -18.81 -0.21
CA ASN A 9 -10.73 -19.69 -0.47
C ASN A 9 -10.77 -20.99 0.37
N THR A 10 -11.93 -21.36 0.91
CA THR A 10 -12.14 -22.58 1.72
C THR A 10 -13.06 -23.56 1.00
N ALA A 11 -12.96 -24.85 1.35
CA ALA A 11 -13.78 -25.90 0.74
C ALA A 11 -15.28 -25.79 1.08
N GLU A 12 -15.62 -25.15 2.20
CA GLU A 12 -16.99 -25.01 2.71
C GLU A 12 -17.76 -23.84 2.05
N PHE A 13 -17.12 -23.08 1.17
CA PHE A 13 -17.73 -21.89 0.56
C PHE A 13 -18.71 -22.28 -0.55
N ASP A 14 -19.94 -21.78 -0.47
CA ASP A 14 -20.95 -21.92 -1.52
C ASP A 14 -20.68 -20.92 -2.66
N ASP A 15 -20.10 -21.43 -3.75
CA ASP A 15 -19.79 -20.69 -4.96
C ASP A 15 -20.90 -20.75 -6.03
N ALA A 16 -22.09 -21.27 -5.72
CA ALA A 16 -23.19 -21.43 -6.70
C ALA A 16 -23.65 -20.12 -7.37
N LYS A 17 -23.33 -18.97 -6.78
CA LYS A 17 -23.64 -17.64 -7.32
C LYS A 17 -22.54 -17.08 -8.24
N TRP A 18 -21.38 -17.75 -8.34
CA TRP A 18 -20.29 -17.32 -9.21
C TRP A 18 -20.62 -17.65 -10.67
N GLN A 19 -20.18 -16.78 -11.56
CA GLN A 19 -20.31 -17.04 -12.98
C GLN A 19 -19.26 -18.07 -13.41
N PRO A 20 -19.60 -18.98 -14.35
CA PRO A 20 -18.64 -19.94 -14.86
C PRO A 20 -17.46 -19.25 -15.53
N VAL A 21 -16.26 -19.81 -15.35
CA VAL A 21 -15.04 -19.33 -16.02
C VAL A 21 -15.10 -19.62 -17.52
N MET A 22 -14.59 -18.70 -18.34
CA MET A 22 -14.46 -18.90 -19.78
C MET A 22 -13.02 -19.26 -20.14
N PRO A 23 -12.79 -20.30 -20.98
CA PRO A 23 -11.47 -20.61 -21.50
C PRO A 23 -10.86 -19.42 -22.25
N ARG A 24 -9.57 -19.18 -22.03
CA ARG A 24 -8.80 -18.14 -22.74
C ARG A 24 -7.55 -18.75 -23.34
N ALA A 25 -7.19 -18.32 -24.55
CA ALA A 25 -5.93 -18.69 -25.16
C ALA A 25 -4.75 -18.28 -24.25
N ALA A 26 -3.78 -19.17 -24.08
CA ALA A 26 -2.59 -18.86 -23.31
C ALA A 26 -1.81 -17.70 -23.98
N PRO A 27 -1.28 -16.75 -23.21
CA PRO A 27 -0.49 -15.64 -23.77
C PRO A 27 0.85 -16.12 -24.36
N SER A 28 1.27 -17.35 -24.08
CA SER A 28 2.49 -17.98 -24.59
C SER A 28 2.33 -19.50 -24.65
N ALA A 29 2.96 -20.13 -25.63
CA ALA A 29 3.09 -21.59 -25.73
C ALA A 29 4.23 -22.16 -24.85
N ARG A 30 5.11 -21.29 -24.33
CA ARG A 30 6.28 -21.67 -23.54
C ARG A 30 6.15 -21.16 -22.11
N ILE A 31 5.71 -22.04 -21.21
CA ILE A 31 5.69 -21.82 -19.77
C ILE A 31 6.97 -22.42 -19.20
N VAL A 32 7.80 -21.59 -18.57
CA VAL A 32 9.06 -22.00 -17.93
C VAL A 32 9.08 -21.54 -16.48
N ALA A 33 9.83 -22.24 -15.63
CA ALA A 33 10.04 -21.82 -14.26
C ALA A 33 10.76 -20.47 -14.21
N GLN A 34 10.36 -19.61 -13.28
CA GLN A 34 11.02 -18.32 -13.06
C GLN A 34 12.45 -18.55 -12.52
N ALA A 35 13.47 -18.10 -13.26
CA ALA A 35 14.87 -18.30 -12.90
C ALA A 35 15.40 -17.30 -11.85
N MET A 36 14.78 -16.14 -11.72
CA MET A 36 15.20 -15.07 -10.80
C MET A 36 14.42 -15.10 -9.48
N GLN A 37 15.04 -14.60 -8.40
CA GLN A 37 14.39 -14.48 -7.10
C GLN A 37 13.10 -13.66 -7.20
N PRO A 38 12.00 -14.13 -6.58
CA PRO A 38 10.73 -13.44 -6.63
C PRO A 38 10.76 -12.14 -5.81
N ILE A 39 9.95 -11.17 -6.22
CA ILE A 39 9.71 -9.94 -5.45
C ILE A 39 8.95 -10.34 -4.17
N ARG A 40 9.46 -9.92 -3.01
CA ARG A 40 8.88 -10.19 -1.70
C ARG A 40 8.87 -8.93 -0.84
N ASN A 41 7.99 -8.87 0.15
CA ASN A 41 8.08 -7.90 1.23
C ASN A 41 9.27 -8.26 2.13
N VAL A 42 10.39 -7.57 1.95
CA VAL A 42 11.66 -7.89 2.63
C VAL A 42 11.79 -7.23 4.00
N GLU A 43 11.32 -5.99 4.16
CA GLU A 43 11.47 -5.20 5.37
C GLU A 43 10.21 -4.34 5.59
N ALA A 44 9.75 -4.28 6.84
CA ALA A 44 8.74 -3.31 7.26
C ALA A 44 9.45 -2.11 7.90
N ILE A 45 9.35 -0.95 7.26
CA ILE A 45 9.99 0.29 7.72
C ILE A 45 8.97 1.11 8.51
N GLN A 46 9.28 1.42 9.76
CA GLN A 46 8.44 2.27 10.60
C GLN A 46 8.58 3.74 10.19
N THR A 47 7.49 4.50 10.32
CA THR A 47 7.52 5.95 10.10
C THR A 47 8.42 6.61 11.15
N LYS A 48 9.38 7.42 10.69
CA LYS A 48 10.28 8.18 11.55
C LYS A 48 9.59 9.41 12.15
N ALA A 49 8.81 10.13 11.35
CA ALA A 49 8.08 11.32 11.80
C ALA A 49 6.77 11.52 11.04
N VAL A 50 5.79 12.15 11.70
CA VAL A 50 4.52 12.55 11.10
C VAL A 50 4.33 14.05 11.29
N ALA A 51 3.99 14.75 10.21
CA ALA A 51 3.65 16.17 10.24
C ALA A 51 2.20 16.39 9.80
N LYS A 52 1.38 17.02 10.65
CA LYS A 52 0.04 17.49 10.28
C LYS A 52 0.18 18.86 9.61
N LEU A 53 -0.17 18.95 8.33
CA LEU A 53 -0.15 20.23 7.60
C LEU A 53 -1.45 21.02 7.80
N ASN A 54 -2.57 20.32 7.92
CA ASN A 54 -3.90 20.88 8.21
C ASN A 54 -4.83 19.74 8.69
N ASP A 55 -6.12 20.03 8.87
CA ASP A 55 -7.09 19.08 9.43
C ASP A 55 -7.29 17.77 8.67
N THR A 56 -6.91 17.72 7.40
CA THR A 56 -7.09 16.55 6.54
C THR A 56 -5.80 16.03 5.92
N THR A 57 -4.67 16.72 6.12
CA THR A 57 -3.42 16.42 5.42
C THR A 57 -2.29 16.09 6.39
N TYR A 58 -1.74 14.89 6.22
CA TYR A 58 -0.60 14.38 7.00
C TYR A 58 0.53 13.96 6.06
N VAL A 59 1.76 14.26 6.44
CA VAL A 59 2.99 13.83 5.75
C VAL A 59 3.76 12.87 6.65
N PHE A 60 4.11 11.71 6.11
CA PHE A 60 4.86 10.67 6.80
C PHE A 60 6.29 10.63 6.24
N ASP A 61 7.28 10.81 7.12
CA ASP A 61 8.69 10.68 6.80
C ASP A 61 9.19 9.30 7.22
N LEU A 62 9.67 8.50 6.27
CA LEU A 62 10.23 7.16 6.51
C LEU A 62 11.74 7.20 6.81
N GLY A 63 12.36 8.38 6.77
CA GLY A 63 13.80 8.58 6.98
C GLY A 63 14.70 8.12 5.84
N ARG A 64 14.15 7.47 4.81
CA ARG A 64 14.85 7.03 3.60
C ARG A 64 13.87 6.90 2.43
N ASN A 65 14.39 6.99 1.21
CA ASN A 65 13.61 6.68 0.01
C ASN A 65 13.44 5.17 -0.14
N ILE A 66 12.24 4.73 -0.52
CA ILE A 66 11.88 3.31 -0.67
C ILE A 66 11.00 3.08 -1.90
N SER A 67 10.92 1.82 -2.33
CA SER A 67 9.89 1.36 -3.26
C SER A 67 9.14 0.20 -2.61
N GLY A 68 7.81 0.32 -2.53
CA GLY A 68 6.98 -0.65 -1.83
C GLY A 68 5.55 -0.18 -1.66
N VAL A 69 4.82 -0.87 -0.79
CA VAL A 69 3.43 -0.54 -0.44
C VAL A 69 3.30 -0.27 1.04
N ILE A 70 2.36 0.60 1.41
CA ILE A 70 2.08 0.91 2.81
C ILE A 70 1.05 -0.09 3.33
N ARG A 71 1.32 -0.64 4.51
CA ARG A 71 0.31 -1.41 5.26
C ARG A 71 -0.51 -0.43 6.09
N GLY A 72 -1.81 -0.34 5.83
CA GLY A 72 -2.72 0.40 6.71
C GLY A 72 -2.78 -0.30 8.07
N GLY A 73 -2.42 0.42 9.13
CA GLY A 73 -2.69 0.03 10.52
C GLY A 73 -3.68 1.01 11.13
N ASP A 74 -4.54 0.53 12.01
CA ASP A 74 -5.59 1.30 12.69
C ASP A 74 -5.07 2.45 13.59
N GLN A 75 -3.76 2.74 13.58
CA GLN A 75 -3.17 3.86 14.32
C GLN A 75 -3.20 5.16 13.51
N GLN A 76 -4.42 5.60 13.15
CA GLN A 76 -4.66 7.03 13.03
C GLN A 76 -4.97 7.53 14.45
N PRO A 77 -4.33 8.61 14.97
CA PRO A 77 -4.78 9.22 16.21
C PRO A 77 -6.27 9.54 16.05
N ALA A 78 -7.09 9.00 16.96
CA ALA A 78 -8.56 8.94 16.88
C ALA A 78 -9.13 10.13 16.11
N ALA A 79 -9.42 9.92 14.83
CA ALA A 79 -10.15 10.89 14.04
C ALA A 79 -11.59 10.90 14.57
N ASP A 80 -12.17 12.10 14.70
CA ASP A 80 -13.58 12.29 15.02
C ASP A 80 -14.45 11.28 14.24
N PRO A 81 -15.26 10.44 14.93
CA PRO A 81 -16.02 9.36 14.31
C PRO A 81 -17.04 9.83 13.25
N ARG A 82 -17.26 11.15 13.11
CA ARG A 82 -18.13 11.74 12.08
C ARG A 82 -17.45 11.98 10.73
N ARG A 83 -16.13 11.79 10.60
CA ARG A 83 -15.40 12.10 9.35
C ARG A 83 -14.86 10.86 8.66
N ARG A 84 -15.45 10.50 7.51
CA ARG A 84 -14.81 9.60 6.53
C ARG A 84 -13.54 10.27 5.99
N GLN A 85 -12.38 9.68 6.22
CA GLN A 85 -11.15 10.08 5.53
C GLN A 85 -11.14 9.46 4.12
N PRO A 86 -10.91 10.24 3.05
CA PRO A 86 -10.59 9.66 1.75
C PRO A 86 -9.20 9.02 1.82
N HIS A 87 -9.05 7.82 1.24
CA HIS A 87 -7.77 7.15 1.07
C HIS A 87 -6.93 7.91 0.03
N GLY A 88 -6.23 8.96 0.45
CA GLY A 88 -5.43 9.83 -0.42
C GLY A 88 -4.02 9.29 -0.64
N LEU A 89 -3.54 9.39 -1.89
CA LEU A 89 -2.19 9.06 -2.33
C LEU A 89 -1.15 9.83 -1.49
N LEU A 90 -0.19 9.11 -0.90
CA LEU A 90 0.90 9.71 -0.14
C LEU A 90 2.01 10.16 -1.10
N HIS A 91 2.14 11.47 -1.30
CA HIS A 91 3.27 12.07 -1.98
C HIS A 91 4.46 12.17 -1.01
N ALA A 92 5.44 11.27 -1.16
CA ALA A 92 6.72 11.40 -0.49
C ALA A 92 7.58 12.42 -1.25
N GLN A 93 7.90 13.57 -0.64
CA GLN A 93 8.81 14.55 -1.22
C GLN A 93 10.03 14.77 -0.32
N ARG A 94 11.21 14.75 -0.94
CA ARG A 94 12.49 15.11 -0.32
C ARG A 94 12.43 16.56 0.15
N ARG A 95 12.60 16.83 1.46
CA ARG A 95 13.04 18.17 1.88
C ARG A 95 14.50 18.31 1.48
N GLY A 96 14.77 19.19 0.52
CA GLY A 96 16.13 19.66 0.26
C GLY A 96 16.66 20.33 1.52
N ALA A 97 17.78 19.84 2.04
CA ALA A 97 18.50 20.52 3.09
C ALA A 97 18.97 21.88 2.55
N GLY A 98 18.35 22.96 3.02
CA GLY A 98 18.84 24.31 2.86
C GLY A 98 20.08 24.50 3.72
N GLY A 99 21.25 24.24 3.14
CA GLY A 99 22.53 24.68 3.68
C GLY A 99 22.80 26.10 3.18
N ALA A 100 22.43 27.10 3.97
CA ALA A 100 22.93 28.45 3.80
C ALA A 100 24.41 28.47 4.19
N GLY A 101 25.30 28.45 3.19
CA GLY A 101 26.71 28.75 3.35
C GLY A 101 26.99 30.15 2.80
N LYS A 102 26.95 31.16 3.66
CA LYS A 102 27.72 32.41 3.51
C LYS A 102 28.86 32.33 4.52
N ILE A 103 30.11 32.36 4.06
CA ILE A 103 31.25 33.09 4.64
C ILE A 103 32.47 32.92 3.70
N GLY A 104 33.19 34.02 3.46
CA GLY A 104 34.55 34.04 2.86
C GLY A 104 34.59 34.51 1.43
#